data_AF-B1XQN8-F1
#
_entry.id   AF-B1XQN8-F1
#
_cell.length_a   1.000
_cell.length_b   1.000
_cell.length_c   1.000
_cell.angle_alpha   90.00
_cell.angle_beta   90.00
_cell.angle_gamma   90.00
#
_symmetry.space_group_name_H-M   'P 1'
#
loop_
_entity.id
_entity.type
_entity.pdbx_description
1 polymer ?
#
loop_
_entity_poly.entity_id
_entity_poly.type
_entity_poly.pdbx_seq_one_letter_code
_entity_poly.pdbx_strand_id
1 'polypeptide(L)'
;MTDEQLKLFSVADAPNPYRVERAPRLTMGQESLLQWKQRLQNFQDKVRQNPAASQTSLLFETQSKPDHWDAEKIDPFTLPPKPWDFYRERYDPLQEGQANIYFVLDHAVPLLLYVGETKLSIKQRWKGVHDCKDYIDAYISLHRQYGLNVAVNLAFNVSVPTDRSQRLALERDLILKWRSPFNKECWRYWGQPFQRRG
;
A
#
# COMPACT_ATOMS: atom_id res chain seq x y z
N MET A 1 21.16 -12.47 60.93
CA MET A 1 21.52 -12.10 59.55
C MET A 1 20.87 -13.15 58.66
N THR A 2 19.90 -12.70 57.87
CA THR A 2 18.84 -13.50 57.23
C THR A 2 19.26 -13.98 55.85
N ASP A 3 19.30 -15.31 55.68
CA ASP A 3 19.69 -16.01 54.45
C ASP A 3 18.44 -16.45 53.64
N GLU A 4 17.46 -15.55 53.51
CA GLU A 4 16.13 -15.83 52.93
C GLU A 4 15.79 -14.91 51.75
N GLN A 5 16.78 -14.46 50.97
CA GLN A 5 16.55 -13.54 49.85
C GLN A 5 16.85 -14.09 48.44
N LEU A 6 17.11 -15.39 48.28
CA LEU A 6 17.48 -15.97 46.99
C LEU A 6 16.61 -17.16 46.54
N LYS A 7 15.28 -17.09 46.75
CA LYS A 7 14.33 -18.06 46.17
C LYS A 7 13.21 -17.43 45.33
N LEU A 8 13.44 -16.26 44.73
CA LEU A 8 12.41 -15.60 43.90
C LEU A 8 12.43 -15.95 42.41
N PHE A 9 13.39 -16.78 41.94
CA PHE A 9 13.56 -17.05 40.50
C PHE A 9 13.47 -18.54 40.08
N SER A 10 12.90 -19.43 40.89
CA SER A 10 12.67 -20.84 40.45
C SER A 10 11.28 -21.07 39.87
N VAL A 11 10.86 -20.24 38.92
CA VAL A 11 9.65 -20.48 38.11
C VAL A 11 10.06 -20.54 36.63
N ALA A 12 11.00 -21.42 36.31
CA ALA A 12 11.47 -21.59 34.93
C ALA A 12 10.62 -22.56 34.10
N ASP A 13 9.81 -23.43 34.72
CA ASP A 13 9.20 -24.56 33.99
C ASP A 13 7.68 -24.74 34.20
N ALA A 14 6.95 -23.72 34.63
CA ALA A 14 5.49 -23.78 34.62
C ALA A 14 4.97 -23.39 33.23
N PRO A 15 4.38 -24.31 32.43
CA PRO A 15 3.72 -23.92 31.18
C PRO A 15 2.57 -22.97 31.52
N ASN A 16 2.67 -21.73 31.05
CA ASN A 16 1.65 -20.71 31.27
C ASN A 16 0.29 -21.21 30.74
N PRO A 17 -0.71 -21.44 31.61
CA PRO A 17 -2.02 -21.98 31.21
C PRO A 17 -2.84 -21.02 30.34
N TYR A 18 -2.37 -19.78 30.19
CA TYR A 18 -2.96 -18.76 29.31
C TYR A 18 -2.21 -18.61 27.98
N ARG A 19 -1.21 -19.45 27.68
CA ARG A 19 -0.56 -19.46 26.36
C ARG A 19 -1.47 -20.16 25.37
N VAL A 20 -2.46 -19.41 24.87
CA VAL A 20 -3.23 -19.81 23.70
C VAL A 20 -2.24 -19.93 22.54
N GLU A 21 -1.99 -21.15 22.07
CA GLU A 21 -1.30 -21.37 20.81
C GLU A 21 -2.10 -20.66 19.72
N ARG A 22 -1.57 -19.54 19.24
CA ARG A 22 -2.17 -18.86 18.09
C ARG A 22 -2.09 -19.82 16.93
N ALA A 23 -3.25 -20.19 16.38
CA ALA A 23 -3.32 -20.97 15.16
C ALA A 23 -2.35 -20.37 14.13
N PRO A 24 -1.53 -21.20 13.46
CA PRO A 24 -0.54 -20.71 12.52
C PRO A 24 -1.24 -19.84 11.48
N ARG A 25 -0.86 -18.55 11.43
CA ARG A 25 -1.38 -17.65 10.40
C ARG A 25 -0.89 -18.18 9.06
N LEU A 26 -1.83 -18.51 8.16
CA LEU A 26 -1.51 -18.85 6.79
C LEU A 26 -0.83 -17.63 6.15
N THR A 27 0.48 -17.75 5.98
CA THR A 27 1.30 -16.74 5.31
C THR A 27 1.61 -17.24 3.90
N MET A 28 1.56 -16.33 2.93
CA MET A 28 1.91 -16.65 1.55
C MET A 28 3.36 -17.14 1.49
N GLY A 29 3.58 -18.34 0.95
CA GLY A 29 4.92 -18.88 0.75
C GLY A 29 5.78 -18.06 -0.23
N GLN A 30 7.10 -18.22 -0.18
CA GLN A 30 8.04 -17.49 -1.04
C GLN A 30 7.73 -17.65 -2.53
N GLU A 31 7.49 -18.87 -2.99
CA GLU A 31 7.16 -19.15 -4.40
C GLU A 31 5.85 -18.48 -4.81
N SER A 32 4.82 -18.60 -3.96
CA SER A 32 3.52 -17.95 -4.20
C SER A 32 3.65 -16.42 -4.25
N LEU A 33 4.51 -15.82 -3.43
CA LEU A 33 4.80 -14.39 -3.47
C LEU A 33 5.47 -13.98 -4.79
N LEU A 34 6.46 -14.73 -5.25
CA LEU A 34 7.13 -14.46 -6.53
C LEU A 34 6.17 -14.60 -7.71
N GLN A 35 5.37 -15.67 -7.75
CA GLN A 35 4.35 -15.86 -8.79
C GLN A 35 3.30 -14.75 -8.77
N TRP A 36 2.87 -14.32 -7.57
CA TRP A 36 1.94 -13.21 -7.40
C TRP A 36 2.53 -11.89 -7.93
N LYS A 37 3.79 -11.57 -7.58
CA LYS A 37 4.49 -10.37 -8.08
C LYS A 37 4.61 -10.40 -9.61
N GLN A 38 4.99 -11.55 -10.18
CA GLN A 38 5.14 -11.70 -11.63
C GLN A 38 3.82 -11.47 -12.37
N ARG A 39 2.71 -12.03 -11.86
CA ARG A 39 1.38 -11.81 -12.44
C ARG A 39 0.97 -10.35 -12.41
N LEU A 40 1.20 -9.67 -11.29
CA LEU A 40 0.90 -8.25 -11.14
C LEU A 40 1.77 -7.40 -12.08
N GLN A 41 3.07 -7.68 -12.13
CA GLN A 41 4.02 -7.00 -13.00
C GLN A 41 3.62 -7.14 -14.47
N ASN A 42 3.36 -8.37 -14.94
CA ASN A 42 2.94 -8.64 -16.31
C ASN A 42 1.67 -7.86 -16.70
N PHE A 43 0.75 -7.64 -15.75
CA PHE A 43 -0.43 -6.82 -16.00
C PHE A 43 -0.07 -5.33 -16.08
N GLN A 44 0.66 -4.80 -15.11
CA GLN A 44 1.01 -3.38 -15.04
C GLN A 44 1.96 -2.95 -16.17
N ASP A 45 2.82 -3.84 -16.64
CA ASP A 45 3.66 -3.63 -17.83
C ASP A 45 2.81 -3.46 -19.09
N LYS A 46 1.77 -4.29 -19.25
CA LYS A 46 0.82 -4.15 -20.36
C LYS A 46 0.05 -2.83 -20.29
N VAL A 47 -0.33 -2.39 -19.09
CA VAL A 47 -0.98 -1.08 -18.89
C VAL A 47 -0.06 0.06 -19.30
N ARG A 48 1.23 -0.01 -18.96
CA ARG A 48 2.24 0.99 -19.40
C ARG A 48 2.46 1.00 -20.91
N GLN A 49 2.55 -0.18 -21.52
CA GLN A 49 2.84 -0.33 -22.95
C GLN A 49 1.63 0.01 -23.83
N ASN A 50 0.41 -0.12 -23.30
CA ASN A 50 -0.81 0.10 -24.06
C ASN A 50 -1.82 0.97 -23.29
N PRO A 51 -1.53 2.27 -23.11
CA PRO A 51 -2.41 3.20 -22.41
C PRO A 51 -3.78 3.36 -23.11
N ALA A 52 -3.91 3.02 -24.39
CA ALA A 52 -5.19 3.13 -25.11
C ALA A 52 -6.16 1.95 -24.86
N ALA A 53 -5.68 0.81 -24.35
CA ALA A 53 -6.48 -0.42 -24.23
C ALA A 53 -7.22 -0.55 -22.88
N SER A 54 -6.86 0.25 -21.87
CA SER A 54 -7.56 0.33 -20.59
C SER A 54 -8.74 1.31 -20.68
N GLN A 55 -9.64 1.09 -21.64
CA GLN A 55 -10.92 1.84 -21.70
C GLN A 55 -11.83 1.38 -20.55
N THR A 56 -11.54 1.86 -19.35
CA THR A 56 -12.45 1.80 -18.18
C THR A 56 -13.47 2.94 -18.19
N SER A 57 -13.53 3.73 -19.26
CA SER A 57 -14.52 4.79 -19.45
C SER A 57 -15.92 4.17 -19.56
N LEU A 58 -16.59 4.11 -18.41
CA LEU A 58 -18.02 3.89 -18.29
C LEU A 58 -18.76 5.00 -19.05
N LEU A 59 -19.01 4.78 -20.35
CA LEU A 59 -20.13 5.26 -21.20
C LEU A 59 -20.64 6.73 -21.14
N PHE A 60 -20.10 7.65 -20.33
CA PHE A 60 -20.73 8.97 -20.11
C PHE A 60 -19.81 10.19 -19.96
N GLU A 61 -18.51 10.10 -20.21
CA GLU A 61 -17.62 11.27 -20.08
C GLU A 61 -17.20 11.82 -21.45
N THR A 62 -18.10 12.62 -22.06
CA THR A 62 -17.84 13.38 -23.29
C THR A 62 -17.09 14.70 -23.07
N GLN A 63 -16.66 15.00 -21.84
CA GLN A 63 -15.85 16.19 -21.55
C GLN A 63 -14.37 15.82 -21.47
N SER A 64 -13.55 16.47 -22.29
CA SER A 64 -12.08 16.35 -22.23
C SER A 64 -11.58 16.75 -20.84
N LYS A 65 -11.12 15.77 -20.06
CA LYS A 65 -10.45 16.01 -18.77
C LYS A 65 -9.09 16.67 -19.02
N PRO A 66 -8.64 17.62 -18.18
CA PRO A 66 -7.26 18.11 -18.23
C PRO A 66 -6.26 16.95 -18.07
N ASP A 67 -5.11 17.03 -18.73
CA ASP A 67 -4.13 15.93 -18.78
C ASP A 67 -3.66 15.42 -17.40
N HIS A 68 -3.57 16.32 -16.43
CA HIS A 68 -3.16 16.02 -15.06
C HIS A 68 -4.27 15.38 -14.21
N TRP A 69 -5.50 15.34 -14.73
CA TRP A 69 -6.70 14.68 -14.17
C TRP A 69 -7.18 13.51 -15.03
N ASP A 70 -6.39 13.13 -16.04
CA ASP A 70 -6.67 12.00 -16.90
C ASP A 70 -5.89 10.78 -16.39
N ALA A 71 -6.62 9.77 -15.92
CA ALA A 71 -6.03 8.52 -15.44
C ALA A 71 -5.16 7.85 -16.53
N GLU A 72 -5.46 8.05 -17.81
CA GLU A 72 -4.70 7.47 -18.91
C GLU A 72 -3.32 8.11 -19.08
N LYS A 73 -3.18 9.39 -18.72
CA LYS A 73 -1.93 10.15 -18.86
C LYS A 73 -1.05 10.16 -17.61
N ILE A 74 -1.60 9.80 -16.45
CA ILE A 74 -0.83 9.71 -15.21
C ILE A 74 -0.06 8.39 -15.17
N ASP A 75 1.29 8.51 -15.15
CA ASP A 75 2.20 7.43 -14.79
C ASP A 75 2.79 7.67 -13.39
N PRO A 76 2.38 6.89 -12.36
CA PRO A 76 2.89 7.02 -11.00
C PRO A 76 4.40 6.86 -10.86
N PHE A 77 5.06 6.12 -11.76
CA PHE A 77 6.50 5.86 -11.69
C PHE A 77 7.35 7.03 -12.17
N THR A 78 6.75 8.03 -12.82
CA THR A 78 7.42 9.27 -13.24
C THR A 78 7.45 10.33 -12.15
N LEU A 79 6.66 10.15 -11.09
CA LEU A 79 6.55 11.09 -9.99
C LEU A 79 7.73 10.95 -9.02
N PRO A 80 8.18 12.03 -8.35
CA PRO A 80 9.29 11.96 -7.41
C PRO A 80 8.98 11.02 -6.22
N PRO A 81 9.78 9.97 -6.00
CA PRO A 81 9.56 9.05 -4.91
C PRO A 81 9.91 9.69 -3.56
N LYS A 82 9.16 9.31 -2.54
CA LYS A 82 9.39 9.63 -1.13
C LYS A 82 9.56 8.34 -0.34
N PRO A 83 10.42 8.31 0.70
CA PRO A 83 10.54 7.13 1.58
C PRO A 83 9.18 6.74 2.17
N TRP A 84 8.92 5.45 2.39
CA TRP A 84 7.67 4.99 3.00
C TRP A 84 7.43 5.54 4.41
N ASP A 85 8.51 5.76 5.16
CA ASP A 85 8.50 6.19 6.56
C ASP A 85 8.63 7.70 6.74
N PHE A 86 8.52 8.49 5.67
CA PHE A 86 8.61 9.96 5.70
C PHE A 86 7.63 10.64 6.65
N TYR A 87 6.51 9.98 7.01
CA TYR A 87 5.56 10.49 8.01
C TYR A 87 6.20 10.66 9.41
N ARG A 88 7.38 10.07 9.63
CA ARG A 88 8.21 10.25 10.84
C ARG A 88 9.09 11.50 10.79
N GLU A 89 9.26 12.11 9.62
CA GLU A 89 10.10 13.30 9.44
C GLU A 89 9.44 14.57 10.00
N ARG A 90 10.24 15.61 10.27
CA ARG A 90 9.74 16.89 10.84
C ARG A 90 9.00 17.76 9.84
N TYR A 91 9.23 17.61 8.54
CA TYR A 91 8.56 18.37 7.48
C TYR A 91 7.48 17.52 6.79
N ASP A 92 6.34 18.11 6.42
CA ASP A 92 5.33 17.44 5.59
C ASP A 92 5.62 17.78 4.13
N PRO A 93 5.77 16.81 3.21
CA PRO A 93 6.03 17.11 1.81
C PRO A 93 4.84 17.77 1.11
N LEU A 94 3.65 17.78 1.73
CA LEU A 94 2.47 18.47 1.22
C LEU A 94 2.04 19.62 2.12
N GLN A 95 1.45 20.65 1.50
CA GLN A 95 0.81 21.72 2.25
C GLN A 95 -0.51 21.22 2.88
N GLU A 96 -0.85 21.71 4.07
CA GLU A 96 -2.11 21.36 4.72
C GLU A 96 -3.30 21.79 3.85
N GLY A 97 -4.30 20.90 3.70
CA GLY A 97 -5.45 21.14 2.83
C GLY A 97 -5.21 20.91 1.34
N GLN A 98 -3.98 20.58 0.94
CA GLN A 98 -3.65 20.32 -0.46
C GLN A 98 -4.22 18.97 -0.91
N ALA A 99 -5.18 19.04 -1.82
CA ALA A 99 -5.78 17.85 -2.42
C ALA A 99 -4.72 17.08 -3.22
N ASN A 100 -4.67 15.76 -3.03
CA ASN A 100 -3.70 14.92 -3.72
C ASN A 100 -4.24 13.49 -3.95
N ILE A 101 -3.69 12.84 -4.97
CA ILE A 101 -3.69 11.38 -5.11
C ILE A 101 -2.30 10.89 -4.75
N TYR A 102 -2.22 9.91 -3.86
CA TYR A 102 -0.96 9.27 -3.49
C TYR A 102 -0.92 7.83 -3.98
N PHE A 103 0.30 7.41 -4.28
CA PHE A 103 0.62 6.10 -4.82
C PHE A 103 1.61 5.42 -3.88
N VAL A 104 1.45 4.12 -3.67
CA VAL A 104 2.45 3.28 -3.01
C VAL A 104 3.07 2.38 -4.06
N LEU A 105 4.38 2.47 -4.20
CA LEU A 105 5.15 1.80 -5.24
C LEU A 105 6.18 0.89 -4.57
N ASP A 106 6.41 -0.29 -5.13
CA ASP A 106 7.68 -1.01 -4.95
C ASP A 106 8.58 -0.68 -6.14
N HIS A 107 9.80 -0.20 -5.88
CA HIS A 107 10.78 0.07 -6.93
C HIS A 107 11.78 -1.08 -7.11
N ALA A 108 11.85 -2.04 -6.19
CA ALA A 108 12.70 -3.22 -6.38
C ALA A 108 12.16 -4.11 -7.51
N VAL A 109 10.84 -4.16 -7.64
CA VAL A 109 10.11 -4.63 -8.81
C VAL A 109 9.05 -3.57 -9.08
N PRO A 110 9.02 -2.90 -10.25
CA PRO A 110 8.23 -1.70 -10.49
C PRO A 110 6.72 -1.97 -10.46
N LEU A 111 6.16 -2.02 -9.25
CA LEU A 111 4.79 -2.41 -8.93
C LEU A 111 4.06 -1.27 -8.24
N LEU A 112 2.87 -0.92 -8.75
CA LEU A 112 1.93 -0.05 -8.05
C LEU A 112 1.08 -0.89 -7.12
N LEU A 113 1.27 -0.72 -5.81
CA LEU A 113 0.64 -1.51 -4.76
C LEU A 113 -0.70 -0.92 -4.30
N TYR A 114 -0.79 0.42 -4.23
CA TYR A 114 -1.96 1.11 -3.71
C TYR A 114 -2.13 2.50 -4.34
N VAL A 115 -3.38 2.93 -4.50
CA VAL A 115 -3.78 4.29 -4.89
C VAL A 115 -4.76 4.80 -3.85
N GLY A 116 -4.59 6.06 -3.42
CA GLY A 116 -5.51 6.69 -2.48
C GLY A 116 -5.69 8.18 -2.72
N GLU A 117 -6.85 8.74 -2.37
CA GLU A 117 -7.06 10.18 -2.28
C GLU A 117 -6.92 10.71 -0.85
N THR A 118 -6.47 11.97 -0.71
CA THR A 118 -6.65 12.71 0.54
C THR A 118 -6.67 14.22 0.32
N LYS A 119 -7.33 14.93 1.25
CA LYS A 119 -7.25 16.39 1.46
C LYS A 119 -6.52 16.77 2.75
N LEU A 120 -6.18 15.78 3.58
CA LEU A 120 -5.44 16.02 4.80
C LEU A 120 -3.96 16.19 4.48
N SER A 121 -3.21 16.87 5.35
CA SER A 121 -1.76 16.70 5.34
C SER A 121 -1.44 15.21 5.49
N ILE A 122 -0.36 14.72 4.87
CA ILE A 122 -0.06 13.29 4.94
C ILE A 122 0.20 12.91 6.40
N LYS A 123 0.86 13.75 7.17
CA LYS A 123 1.04 13.49 8.60
C LYS A 123 -0.29 13.26 9.32
N GLN A 124 -1.32 14.05 9.03
CA GLN A 124 -2.65 13.81 9.59
C GLN A 124 -3.26 12.51 9.07
N ARG A 125 -3.10 12.20 7.77
CA ARG A 125 -3.61 10.98 7.16
C ARG A 125 -2.86 9.70 7.61
N TRP A 126 -1.66 9.80 8.17
CA TRP A 126 -0.81 8.64 8.49
C TRP A 126 -0.53 8.45 9.98
N LYS A 127 -0.97 9.40 10.82
CA LYS A 127 -0.92 9.31 12.29
C LYS A 127 -1.95 8.33 12.88
N GLY A 128 -2.90 7.80 12.09
CA GLY A 128 -3.95 6.88 12.56
C GLY A 128 -3.74 5.40 12.21
N VAL A 129 -4.75 4.58 12.51
CA VAL A 129 -4.86 3.18 12.04
C VAL A 129 -5.39 3.20 10.61
N HIS A 130 -4.59 2.70 9.68
CA HIS A 130 -4.94 2.69 8.26
C HIS A 130 -4.70 1.31 7.66
N ASP A 131 -5.75 0.70 7.09
CA ASP A 131 -5.68 -0.63 6.47
C ASP A 131 -4.47 -0.75 5.53
N CYS A 132 -4.25 0.27 4.67
CA CYS A 132 -3.12 0.33 3.73
C CYS A 132 -1.75 0.16 4.40
N LYS A 133 -1.55 0.74 5.59
CA LYS A 133 -0.29 0.62 6.35
C LYS A 133 -0.05 -0.82 6.78
N ASP A 134 -1.08 -1.52 7.24
CA ASP A 134 -0.97 -2.93 7.65
C ASP A 134 -0.62 -3.83 6.47
N TYR A 135 -1.20 -3.58 5.28
CA TYR A 135 -0.85 -4.30 4.05
C TYR A 135 0.62 -4.10 3.67
N ILE A 136 1.13 -2.88 3.79
CA ILE A 136 2.49 -2.53 3.38
C ILE A 136 3.52 -3.06 4.38
N ASP A 137 3.24 -2.95 5.68
CA ASP A 137 4.09 -3.53 6.71
C ASP A 137 4.15 -5.06 6.59
N ALA A 138 3.02 -5.72 6.27
CA ALA A 138 2.98 -7.15 5.99
C ALA A 138 3.76 -7.52 4.71
N TYR A 139 3.60 -6.74 3.63
CA TYR A 139 4.36 -6.90 2.38
C TYR A 139 5.86 -6.83 2.62
N ILE A 140 6.34 -5.77 3.29
CA ILE A 140 7.75 -5.56 3.61
C ILE A 140 8.26 -6.68 4.54
N SER A 141 7.48 -7.05 5.56
CA SER A 141 7.85 -8.12 6.50
C SER A 141 8.05 -9.45 5.79
N LEU A 142 7.15 -9.80 4.86
CA LEU A 142 7.23 -11.06 4.11
C LEU A 142 8.43 -11.09 3.17
N HIS A 143 8.77 -9.97 2.53
CA HIS A 143 9.99 -9.86 1.72
C HIS A 143 11.25 -10.07 2.56
N ARG A 144 11.33 -9.42 3.72
CA ARG A 144 12.46 -9.57 4.64
C ARG A 144 12.59 -11.00 5.17
N GLN A 145 11.47 -11.65 5.48
CA GLN A 145 11.43 -13.04 5.94
C GLN A 145 12.05 -14.00 4.91
N TYR A 146 11.84 -13.75 3.61
CA TYR A 146 12.37 -14.58 2.53
C TYR A 146 13.67 -14.05 1.91
N GLY A 147 14.29 -13.01 2.48
CA GLY A 147 15.51 -12.40 1.94
C GLY A 147 15.33 -11.76 0.56
N LEU A 148 14.12 -11.34 0.21
CA LEU A 148 13.80 -10.71 -1.07
C LEU A 148 14.02 -9.19 -1.01
N ASN A 149 14.49 -8.63 -2.12
CA ASN A 149 14.59 -7.18 -2.27
C ASN A 149 13.20 -6.52 -2.25
N VAL A 150 13.11 -5.40 -1.54
CA VAL A 150 11.89 -4.59 -1.43
C VAL A 150 12.28 -3.13 -1.25
N ALA A 151 11.68 -2.24 -2.03
CA ALA A 151 11.91 -0.80 -1.94
C ALA A 151 10.59 -0.06 -2.07
N VAL A 152 9.84 0.00 -0.96
CA VAL A 152 8.53 0.67 -0.93
C VAL A 152 8.70 2.18 -0.79
N ASN A 153 8.08 2.93 -1.68
CA ASN A 153 8.08 4.39 -1.71
C ASN A 153 6.66 4.92 -1.92
N LEU A 154 6.50 6.22 -1.66
CA LEU A 154 5.31 6.97 -2.03
C LEU A 154 5.59 7.95 -3.16
N ALA A 155 4.57 8.20 -3.95
CA ALA A 155 4.55 9.31 -4.89
C ALA A 155 3.24 10.08 -4.76
N PHE A 156 3.26 11.37 -5.10
CA PHE A 156 2.12 12.27 -4.94
C PHE A 156 1.84 13.03 -6.24
N ASN A 157 0.60 12.98 -6.71
CA ASN A 157 0.07 13.93 -7.67
C ASN A 157 -0.74 14.99 -6.93
N VAL A 158 -0.20 16.21 -6.85
CA VAL A 158 -0.84 17.37 -6.21
C VAL A 158 -1.62 18.25 -7.18
N SER A 159 -1.46 18.01 -8.48
CA SER A 159 -2.21 18.67 -9.54
C SER A 159 -3.48 17.86 -9.81
N VAL A 160 -4.37 17.78 -8.82
CA VAL A 160 -5.60 16.98 -8.88
C VAL A 160 -6.82 17.86 -8.60
N PRO A 161 -8.06 17.43 -8.92
CA PRO A 161 -9.23 18.24 -8.69
C PRO A 161 -9.37 18.69 -7.23
N THR A 162 -9.75 19.94 -6.97
CA THR A 162 -10.12 20.36 -5.62
C THR A 162 -11.50 19.81 -5.23
N ASP A 163 -12.37 19.57 -6.21
CA ASP A 163 -13.66 18.90 -6.00
C ASP A 163 -13.44 17.44 -5.54
N ARG A 164 -14.19 17.03 -4.52
CA ARG A 164 -14.01 15.69 -3.93
C ARG A 164 -14.56 14.60 -4.84
N SER A 165 -15.69 14.82 -5.48
CA SER A 165 -16.32 13.83 -6.35
C SER A 165 -15.44 13.55 -7.57
N GLN A 166 -14.85 14.59 -8.16
CA GLN A 166 -13.90 14.46 -9.26
C GLN A 166 -12.60 13.73 -8.84
N ARG A 167 -12.08 13.98 -7.64
CA ARG A 167 -10.92 13.19 -7.14
C ARG A 167 -11.25 11.74 -6.88
N LEU A 168 -12.40 11.45 -6.28
CA LEU A 168 -12.81 10.06 -6.04
C LEU A 168 -13.01 9.32 -7.37
N ALA A 169 -13.51 10.01 -8.40
CA ALA A 169 -13.59 9.47 -9.75
C ALA A 169 -12.19 9.18 -10.31
N LEU A 170 -11.25 10.13 -10.22
CA LEU A 170 -9.86 9.93 -10.65
C LEU A 170 -9.17 8.79 -9.90
N GLU A 171 -9.32 8.73 -8.57
CA GLU A 171 -8.80 7.64 -7.73
C GLU A 171 -9.33 6.29 -8.20
N ARG A 172 -10.65 6.17 -8.39
CA ARG A 172 -11.29 4.95 -8.89
C ARG A 172 -10.76 4.56 -10.27
N ASP A 173 -10.66 5.51 -11.19
CA ASP A 173 -10.20 5.26 -12.55
C ASP A 173 -8.74 4.77 -12.54
N LEU A 174 -7.89 5.36 -11.70
CA LEU A 174 -6.51 4.90 -11.48
C LEU A 174 -6.43 3.51 -10.84
N ILE A 175 -7.25 3.22 -9.82
CA ILE A 175 -7.35 1.90 -9.17
C ILE A 175 -7.70 0.84 -10.22
N LEU A 176 -8.69 1.11 -11.07
CA LEU A 176 -9.16 0.15 -12.07
C LEU A 176 -8.18 -0.02 -13.23
N LYS A 177 -7.56 1.08 -13.69
CA LYS A 177 -6.52 1.06 -14.74
C LYS A 177 -5.33 0.20 -14.31
N TRP A 178 -4.77 0.46 -13.14
CA TRP A 178 -3.55 -0.20 -12.67
C TRP A 178 -3.80 -1.50 -11.90
N ARG A 179 -5.06 -1.77 -11.56
CA ARG A 179 -5.50 -2.86 -10.68
C ARG A 179 -4.64 -2.95 -9.42
N SER A 180 -4.52 -1.88 -8.67
CA SER A 180 -3.65 -1.83 -7.49
C SER A 180 -4.09 -2.88 -6.44
N PRO A 181 -3.22 -3.82 -6.04
CA PRO A 181 -3.60 -5.00 -5.29
C PRO A 181 -4.10 -4.74 -3.87
N PHE A 182 -3.69 -3.64 -3.24
CA PHE A 182 -4.09 -3.33 -1.87
C PHE A 182 -5.40 -2.52 -1.81
N ASN A 183 -5.94 -2.11 -2.97
CA ASN A 183 -7.28 -1.55 -3.07
C ASN A 183 -8.31 -2.68 -3.12
N LYS A 184 -9.37 -2.57 -2.31
CA LYS A 184 -10.36 -3.64 -2.10
C LYS A 184 -11.08 -4.01 -3.40
N GLU A 185 -11.25 -3.02 -4.27
CA GLU A 185 -11.82 -3.10 -5.61
C GLU A 185 -11.08 -4.11 -6.50
N CYS A 186 -9.80 -4.36 -6.23
CA CYS A 186 -8.94 -5.21 -7.06
C CYS A 186 -8.70 -6.61 -6.46
N TRP A 187 -9.23 -6.90 -5.27
CA TRP A 187 -9.03 -8.20 -4.61
C TRP A 187 -9.53 -9.39 -5.43
N ARG A 188 -10.55 -9.19 -6.27
CA ARG A 188 -11.03 -10.25 -7.18
C ARG A 188 -9.96 -10.72 -8.19
N TYR A 189 -8.95 -9.90 -8.47
CA TYR A 189 -7.88 -10.21 -9.42
C TYR A 189 -6.65 -10.81 -8.75
N TRP A 190 -6.34 -10.38 -7.52
CA TRP A 190 -5.07 -10.63 -6.85
C TRP A 190 -5.18 -11.40 -5.52
N GLY A 191 -6.40 -11.60 -5.03
CA GLY A 191 -6.67 -12.10 -3.68
C GLY A 191 -6.36 -11.07 -2.59
N GLN A 192 -6.32 -11.56 -1.35
CA GLN A 192 -5.90 -10.80 -0.17
C GLN A 192 -4.65 -11.46 0.44
N PRO A 193 -3.47 -11.32 -0.21
CA PRO A 193 -2.27 -12.05 0.18
C PRO A 193 -1.70 -11.64 1.55
N PHE A 194 -2.06 -10.46 2.04
CA PHE A 194 -1.61 -9.93 3.32
C PHE A 194 -2.83 -9.69 4.21
N GLN A 195 -2.99 -10.49 5.25
CA GLN A 195 -4.08 -10.26 6.21
C GLN A 195 -3.71 -9.15 7.18
N ARG A 196 -4.73 -8.38 7.58
CA ARG A 196 -4.60 -7.36 8.62
C ARG A 196 -4.04 -8.03 9.89
N ARG A 197 -3.03 -7.42 10.51
CA ARG A 197 -2.60 -7.84 11.84
C ARG A 197 -3.73 -7.46 12.81
N GLY A 198 -4.64 -8.41 13.07
CA GLY A 198 -5.52 -8.39 14.24
C GLY A 198 -4.72 -8.56 15.51
#